data_AF-A0A7U9S8T5-F1
#
_entry.id   AF-A0A7U9S8T5-F1
#
_cell.length_a   1.000
_cell.length_b   1.000
_cell.length_c   1.000
_cell.angle_alpha   90.00
_cell.angle_beta   90.00
_cell.angle_gamma   90.00
#
_symmetry.space_group_name_H-M   'P 1'
#
loop_
_entity.id
_entity.type
_entity.pdbx_description
1 polymer ?
#
loop_
_entity_poly.entity_id
_entity_poly.type
_entity_poly.pdbx_seq_one_letter_code
_entity_poly.pdbx_strand_id
1 'polypeptide(L)'
;MPFEEPSRITMPAIQSLLLVSPDMVGRLVNRVRASEKRELHIPAEAILPRGYAQYLLWVLEANSCQEPFDNRQKNQFREPSVCGQGNQELKEKQGAGIRSVYCRVAGQIETLEVNQQKCFDSVDLSAYPWNPQFNLNTSQVFYQLARERRLFAYIQESIYGTEEIMLC
;
A
#
# COMPACT_ATOMS: atom_id res chain seq x y z
N MET A 1 4.98 -14.85 -33.80
CA MET A 1 4.14 -14.30 -32.72
C MET A 1 4.94 -13.15 -32.11
N PRO A 2 4.50 -11.89 -32.23
CA PRO A 2 5.12 -10.84 -31.44
C PRO A 2 4.92 -11.16 -29.95
N PHE A 3 5.97 -11.04 -29.15
CA PHE A 3 5.83 -11.08 -27.70
C PHE A 3 5.00 -9.84 -27.30
N GLU A 4 3.80 -10.04 -26.75
CA GLU A 4 3.08 -8.92 -26.13
C GLU A 4 3.89 -8.48 -24.90
N GLU A 5 4.19 -7.19 -24.83
CA GLU A 5 4.89 -6.62 -23.67
C GLU A 5 4.03 -6.79 -22.40
N PRO A 6 4.66 -7.10 -21.25
CA PRO A 6 3.93 -7.22 -19.99
C PRO A 6 3.27 -5.90 -19.61
N SER A 7 2.10 -5.98 -18.97
CA SER A 7 1.45 -4.78 -18.44
C SER A 7 2.26 -4.22 -17.28
N ARG A 8 2.43 -2.90 -17.21
CA ARG A 8 3.30 -2.28 -16.21
C ARG A 8 2.47 -1.87 -15.01
N ILE A 9 2.80 -2.41 -13.84
CA ILE A 9 2.32 -1.91 -12.56
C ILE A 9 3.32 -0.87 -12.05
N THR A 10 2.85 0.35 -11.89
CA THR A 10 3.63 1.46 -11.34
C THR A 10 3.08 1.83 -9.98
N MET A 11 3.96 2.33 -9.12
CA MET A 11 3.52 3.01 -7.92
C MET A 11 4.04 4.45 -7.94
N PRO A 12 3.15 5.44 -8.01
CA PRO A 12 3.54 6.84 -7.95
C PRO A 12 4.26 7.12 -6.63
N ALA A 13 5.39 7.82 -6.69
CA ALA A 13 6.13 8.24 -5.51
C ALA A 13 5.40 9.40 -4.81
N ILE A 14 4.27 9.10 -4.16
CA ILE A 14 3.53 10.08 -3.33
C ILE A 14 4.19 10.22 -1.94
N GLN A 15 5.01 9.25 -1.55
CA GLN A 15 5.64 9.17 -0.22
C GLN A 15 7.16 8.96 -0.34
N SER A 16 7.92 9.53 0.61
CA SER A 16 9.38 9.41 0.67
C SER A 16 9.88 8.00 1.00
N LEU A 17 9.01 7.14 1.53
CA LEU A 17 9.34 5.77 1.90
C LEU A 17 8.44 4.77 1.19
N LEU A 18 9.04 3.86 0.43
CA LEU A 18 8.35 2.72 -0.17
C LEU A 18 8.15 1.61 0.89
N LEU A 19 6.90 1.25 1.18
CA LEU A 19 6.55 0.18 2.12
C LEU A 19 6.06 -1.08 1.41
N VAL A 20 5.34 -0.91 0.29
CA VAL A 20 4.80 -2.01 -0.51
C VAL A 20 5.87 -2.52 -1.47
N SER A 21 6.37 -3.73 -1.21
CA SER A 21 7.38 -4.36 -2.05
C SER A 21 6.78 -5.08 -3.27
N PRO A 22 7.58 -5.38 -4.31
CA PRO A 22 7.15 -6.18 -5.44
C PRO A 22 6.52 -7.53 -5.05
N ASP A 23 7.06 -8.21 -4.03
CA ASP A 23 6.50 -9.48 -3.52
C ASP A 23 5.08 -9.28 -2.95
N MET A 24 4.85 -8.17 -2.23
CA MET A 24 3.51 -7.83 -1.71
C MET A 24 2.53 -7.56 -2.86
N VAL A 25 2.97 -6.88 -3.92
CA VAL A 25 2.16 -6.68 -5.14
C VAL A 25 1.87 -8.02 -5.82
N GLY A 26 2.86 -8.91 -5.94
CA GLY A 26 2.66 -10.26 -6.46
C GLY A 26 1.60 -11.05 -5.68
N ARG A 27 1.62 -10.96 -4.34
CA ARG A 27 0.58 -11.55 -3.48
C ARG A 27 -0.80 -10.94 -3.77
N LEU A 28 -0.91 -9.63 -3.93
CA LEU A 28 -2.15 -8.94 -4.27
C LEU A 28 -2.71 -9.41 -5.62
N VAL A 29 -1.89 -9.41 -6.67
CA VAL A 29 -2.26 -9.89 -8.01
C VAL A 29 -2.77 -11.34 -7.94
N ASN A 30 -2.08 -12.20 -7.20
CA ASN A 30 -2.48 -13.60 -7.05
C ASN A 30 -3.81 -13.76 -6.30
N ARG A 31 -4.11 -12.88 -5.32
CA ARG A 31 -5.42 -12.86 -4.65
C ARG A 31 -6.54 -12.43 -5.59
N VAL A 32 -6.30 -11.41 -6.41
CA VAL A 32 -7.26 -10.95 -7.42
C VAL A 32 -7.50 -12.01 -8.48
N ARG A 33 -6.43 -12.66 -8.99
CA ARG A 33 -6.51 -13.80 -9.92
C ARG A 33 -7.40 -14.92 -9.40
N ALA A 34 -7.28 -15.25 -8.11
CA ALA A 34 -8.03 -16.32 -7.46
C ALA A 34 -9.48 -15.93 -7.11
N SER A 35 -9.84 -14.65 -7.18
CA SER A 35 -11.20 -14.17 -6.87
C SER A 35 -12.14 -14.29 -8.07
N GLU A 36 -13.43 -14.49 -7.78
CA GLU A 36 -14.54 -14.39 -8.75
C GLU A 36 -15.20 -12.99 -8.74
N LYS A 37 -14.84 -12.16 -7.76
CA LYS A 37 -15.42 -10.83 -7.56
C LYS A 37 -14.31 -9.77 -7.50
N ARG A 38 -14.70 -8.54 -7.84
CA ARG A 38 -13.83 -7.35 -7.78
C ARG A 38 -13.58 -6.86 -6.36
N GLU A 39 -14.47 -7.18 -5.43
CA GLU A 39 -14.35 -6.88 -4.00
C GLU A 39 -13.66 -8.05 -3.28
N LEU A 40 -12.59 -7.75 -2.56
CA LEU A 40 -11.78 -8.72 -1.84
C LEU A 40 -11.59 -8.28 -0.39
N HIS A 41 -11.76 -9.23 0.54
CA HIS A 41 -11.39 -9.06 1.94
C HIS A 41 -10.17 -9.94 2.20
N ILE A 42 -9.01 -9.32 2.43
CA ILE A 42 -7.73 -10.01 2.53
C ILE A 42 -7.11 -9.72 3.91
N PRO A 43 -6.79 -10.76 4.72
CA PRO A 43 -6.01 -10.56 5.94
C PRO A 43 -4.71 -9.83 5.65
N ALA A 44 -4.32 -8.87 6.49
CA ALA A 44 -3.14 -8.06 6.25
C ALA A 44 -1.87 -8.94 6.14
N GLU A 45 -1.76 -9.98 6.97
CA GLU A 45 -0.66 -10.94 7.00
C GLU A 45 -0.65 -11.90 5.78
N ALA A 46 -1.69 -11.89 4.95
CA ALA A 46 -1.65 -12.58 3.66
C ALA A 46 -0.90 -11.78 2.59
N ILE A 47 -0.74 -10.47 2.81
CA ILE A 47 0.00 -9.55 1.94
C ILE A 47 1.34 -9.19 2.57
N LEU A 48 1.34 -8.75 3.83
CA LEU A 48 2.55 -8.46 4.59
C LEU A 48 3.16 -9.77 5.11
N PRO A 49 4.46 -10.03 4.88
CA PRO A 49 5.15 -11.15 5.50
C PRO A 49 4.99 -11.15 7.03
N ARG A 50 5.01 -12.33 7.64
CA ARG A 50 4.86 -12.47 9.09
C ARG A 50 5.89 -11.62 9.84
N GLY A 51 5.42 -10.79 10.77
CA GLY A 51 6.27 -9.89 11.56
C GLY A 51 6.71 -8.61 10.82
N TYR A 52 6.40 -8.48 9.53
CA TYR A 52 6.82 -7.32 8.74
C TYR A 52 6.16 -6.02 9.20
N ALA A 53 4.88 -6.06 9.61
CA ALA A 53 4.21 -4.88 10.16
C ALA A 53 4.92 -4.34 11.42
N GLN A 54 5.40 -5.25 12.28
CA GLN A 54 6.16 -4.89 13.49
C GLN A 54 7.55 -4.35 13.14
N TYR A 55 8.22 -4.95 12.16
CA TYR A 55 9.48 -4.44 11.63
C TYR A 55 9.33 -3.02 11.08
N LEU A 56 8.31 -2.78 10.24
CA LEU A 56 8.03 -1.47 9.68
C LEU A 56 7.70 -0.43 10.76
N LEU A 57 6.98 -0.83 11.81
CA LEU A 57 6.75 0.04 12.96
C LEU A 57 8.08 0.50 13.56
N TRP A 58 8.99 -0.44 13.84
CA TRP A 58 10.31 -0.09 14.40
C TRP A 58 11.17 0.75 13.45
N VAL A 59 11.15 0.47 12.15
CA VAL A 59 11.85 1.28 11.14
C VAL A 59 11.32 2.71 11.14
N LEU A 60 10.00 2.88 11.14
CA LEU A 60 9.36 4.19 11.18
C LEU A 60 9.68 4.91 12.49
N GLU A 61 9.63 4.23 13.64
CA GLU A 61 9.97 4.79 14.94
C GLU A 61 11.45 5.23 14.99
N ALA A 62 12.38 4.38 14.57
CA ALA A 62 13.80 4.69 14.56
C ALA A 62 14.14 5.90 13.65
N ASN A 63 13.52 5.95 12.47
CA ASN A 63 13.70 7.06 11.54
C ASN A 63 12.99 8.35 12.01
N SER A 64 11.89 8.23 12.77
CA SER A 64 11.20 9.38 13.38
C SER A 64 11.95 9.93 14.60
N CYS A 65 12.82 9.14 15.23
CA CYS A 65 13.66 9.58 16.34
C CYS A 65 14.93 10.35 15.90
N GLN A 66 15.14 10.56 14.59
CA GLN A 66 16.24 11.35 14.06
C GLN A 66 15.88 12.83 13.84
N GLU A 67 15.03 13.41 14.68
CA GLU A 67 14.96 14.87 14.75
C GLU A 67 16.19 15.38 15.49
N PRO A 68 17.02 16.25 14.89
CA PRO A 68 18.12 16.89 15.60
C PRO A 68 17.55 17.65 16.80
N PHE A 69 18.31 17.68 17.89
CA PHE A 69 18.07 18.58 19.00
C PHE A 69 17.87 20.01 18.48
N ASP A 70 16.63 20.47 18.30
CA ASP A 70 16.33 21.88 18.44
C ASP A 70 14.88 22.17 18.79
N ASN A 71 14.74 22.92 19.88
CA ASN A 71 13.48 23.39 20.40
C ASN A 71 13.03 24.61 19.59
N ARG A 72 11.72 24.70 19.35
CA ARG A 72 10.94 25.84 18.78
C ARG A 72 10.76 25.81 17.25
N GLN A 73 9.63 25.27 16.83
CA GLN A 73 8.54 26.12 16.32
C GLN A 73 7.25 25.29 16.17
N LYS A 74 6.25 25.63 16.98
CA LYS A 74 4.86 25.49 16.55
C LYS A 74 4.73 26.29 15.25
N ASN A 75 4.26 25.67 14.16
CA ASN A 75 3.31 26.29 13.25
C ASN A 75 2.80 25.28 12.20
N GLN A 76 1.48 25.06 12.26
CA GLN A 76 0.55 25.00 11.14
C GLN A 76 1.07 24.40 9.82
N PHE A 77 0.73 23.13 9.58
CA PHE A 77 0.29 22.68 8.26
C PHE A 77 -0.83 21.64 8.46
N ARG A 78 -2.01 21.92 7.90
CA ARG A 78 -3.15 20.98 7.88
C ARG A 78 -2.89 19.96 6.78
N GLU A 79 -2.79 18.69 7.13
CA GLU A 79 -2.88 17.60 6.15
C GLU A 79 -4.36 17.35 5.78
N PRO A 80 -4.66 17.05 4.50
CA PRO A 80 -6.00 16.68 4.08
C PRO A 80 -6.39 15.32 4.67
N SER A 81 -7.44 15.36 5.49
CA SER A 81 -8.10 14.19 6.06
C SER A 81 -8.78 13.35 4.99
N VAL A 82 -8.26 12.16 4.71
CA VAL A 82 -9.03 11.07 4.09
C VAL A 82 -8.75 9.77 4.83
N CYS A 83 -9.58 9.52 5.85
CA CYS A 83 -10.11 8.23 6.25
C CYS A 83 -11.27 8.56 7.20
N GLY A 84 -12.48 8.57 6.68
CA GLY A 84 -13.67 8.89 7.47
C GLY A 84 -13.92 7.79 8.49
N GLN A 85 -14.11 8.17 9.75
CA GLN A 85 -15.37 7.98 10.49
C GLN A 85 -15.30 8.62 11.87
N GLY A 86 -16.46 9.14 12.30
CA GLY A 86 -16.62 10.07 13.40
C GLY A 86 -16.30 9.56 14.80
N ASN A 87 -15.99 10.55 15.64
CA ASN A 87 -16.21 10.65 17.07
C ASN A 87 -15.93 9.41 17.92
N GLN A 88 -14.67 9.25 18.32
CA GLN A 88 -14.37 9.00 19.74
C GLN A 88 -13.03 9.69 20.06
N GLU A 89 -13.13 10.89 20.64
CA GLU A 89 -12.02 11.59 21.24
C GLU A 89 -11.39 10.74 22.36
N LEU A 90 -10.13 10.36 22.17
CA LEU A 90 -9.22 10.02 23.25
C LEU A 90 -7.79 10.30 22.78
N LYS A 91 -7.40 11.58 22.97
CA LYS A 91 -6.03 12.10 23.10
C LYS A 91 -4.96 11.33 22.31
N GLU A 92 -4.81 11.72 21.04
CA GLU A 92 -3.60 11.53 20.24
C GLU A 92 -2.41 12.17 20.94
N LYS A 93 -1.72 11.38 21.77
CA LYS A 93 -0.30 11.58 22.03
C LYS A 93 0.47 10.72 21.04
N GLN A 94 1.35 11.38 20.30
CA GLN A 94 2.33 10.82 19.38
C GLN A 94 2.88 9.48 19.90
N GLY A 95 2.60 8.43 19.15
CA GLY A 95 2.83 7.03 19.48
C GLY A 95 2.05 6.19 18.46
N ALA A 96 2.40 6.33 17.19
CA ALA A 96 1.70 5.77 16.05
C ALA A 96 1.84 4.23 16.04
N GLY A 97 0.97 3.54 16.79
CA GLY A 97 1.00 2.07 16.86
C GLY A 97 0.83 1.38 15.51
N ILE A 98 0.91 0.05 15.51
CA ILE A 98 0.93 -0.80 14.31
C ILE A 98 -0.22 -0.53 13.31
N ARG A 99 -1.36 0.03 13.76
CA ARG A 99 -2.41 0.55 12.87
C ARG A 99 -1.89 1.50 11.78
N SER A 100 -0.98 2.41 12.15
CA SER A 100 -0.42 3.41 11.24
C SER A 100 0.36 2.75 10.10
N VAL A 101 1.05 1.63 10.38
CA VAL A 101 1.74 0.82 9.37
C VAL A 101 0.75 0.27 8.37
N TYR A 102 -0.33 -0.38 8.85
CA TYR A 102 -1.36 -0.90 7.96
C TYR A 102 -2.04 0.19 7.14
N CYS A 103 -2.33 1.35 7.73
CA CYS A 103 -2.90 2.50 7.00
C CYS A 103 -1.95 3.01 5.90
N ARG A 104 -0.65 3.11 6.18
CA ARG A 104 0.34 3.54 5.16
C ARG A 104 0.46 2.52 4.03
N VAL A 105 0.46 1.23 4.36
CA VAL A 105 0.45 0.15 3.35
C VAL A 105 -0.82 0.21 2.51
N ALA A 106 -2.00 0.35 3.12
CA ALA A 106 -3.26 0.53 2.42
C ALA A 106 -3.22 1.70 1.43
N GLY A 107 -2.73 2.86 1.88
CA GLY A 107 -2.59 4.05 1.02
C GLY A 107 -1.65 3.82 -0.17
N GLN A 108 -0.55 3.08 -0.01
CA GLN A 108 0.32 2.74 -1.13
C GLN A 108 -0.32 1.75 -2.10
N ILE A 109 -1.05 0.75 -1.59
CA ILE A 109 -1.79 -0.19 -2.44
C ILE A 109 -2.83 0.57 -3.28
N GLU A 110 -3.53 1.53 -2.70
CA GLU A 110 -4.54 2.34 -3.38
C GLU A 110 -3.97 3.13 -4.57
N THR A 111 -2.69 3.51 -4.47
CA THR A 111 -2.00 4.29 -5.52
C THR A 111 -1.43 3.45 -6.65
N LEU A 112 -1.52 2.11 -6.58
CA LEU A 112 -1.02 1.25 -7.64
C LEU A 112 -1.78 1.51 -8.94
N GLU A 113 -1.04 1.60 -10.04
CA GLU A 113 -1.58 1.82 -11.38
C GLU A 113 -1.10 0.72 -12.33
N VAL A 114 -1.96 0.33 -13.26
CA VAL A 114 -1.61 -0.52 -14.40
C VAL A 114 -1.73 0.31 -15.67
N ASN A 115 -0.64 0.46 -16.41
CA ASN A 115 -0.63 1.26 -17.64
C ASN A 115 -1.29 2.65 -17.46
N GLN A 116 -0.96 3.36 -16.38
CA GLN A 116 -1.51 4.69 -16.01
C GLN A 116 -2.99 4.71 -15.59
N GLN A 117 -3.59 3.55 -15.32
CA GLN A 117 -4.94 3.45 -14.79
C GLN A 117 -4.92 2.84 -13.40
N LYS A 118 -5.74 3.36 -12.48
CA LYS A 118 -5.81 2.84 -11.11
C LYS A 118 -6.08 1.34 -11.06
N CYS A 119 -5.37 0.63 -10.21
CA CYS A 119 -5.62 -0.79 -9.92
C CYS A 119 -6.86 -0.99 -9.03
N PHE A 120 -7.15 -0.02 -8.16
CA PHE A 120 -8.22 -0.11 -7.18
C PHE A 120 -9.10 1.15 -7.20
N ASP A 121 -10.41 0.94 -7.08
CA ASP A 121 -11.40 1.99 -6.88
C ASP A 121 -11.37 2.48 -5.42
N SER A 122 -11.13 1.57 -4.46
CA SER A 122 -10.92 1.89 -3.04
C SER A 122 -10.11 0.82 -2.31
N VAL A 123 -9.41 1.23 -1.24
CA VAL A 123 -8.67 0.34 -0.32
C VAL A 123 -8.89 0.78 1.12
N ASP A 124 -9.54 -0.06 1.91
CA ASP A 124 -9.88 0.24 3.31
C ASP A 124 -9.28 -0.76 4.29
N LEU A 125 -9.05 -0.32 5.54
CA LEU A 125 -8.60 -1.18 6.64
C LEU A 125 -9.77 -1.47 7.59
N SER A 126 -10.00 -2.74 7.88
CA SER A 126 -11.05 -3.19 8.82
C SER A 126 -10.54 -4.24 9.83
N ALA A 127 -11.40 -4.65 10.75
CA ALA A 127 -11.16 -5.73 11.73
C ALA A 127 -9.91 -5.56 12.64
N TYR A 128 -9.43 -4.32 12.79
CA TYR A 128 -8.36 -3.94 13.70
C TYR A 128 -8.87 -3.81 15.16
N PRO A 129 -8.09 -4.18 16.20
CA PRO A 129 -6.69 -4.66 16.17
C PRO A 129 -6.52 -6.17 16.01
N TRP A 130 -7.56 -6.97 16.21
CA TRP A 130 -7.38 -8.41 16.42
C TRP A 130 -7.06 -9.20 15.15
N ASN A 131 -7.63 -8.81 14.00
CA ASN A 131 -7.41 -9.47 12.72
C ASN A 131 -7.49 -8.43 11.59
N PRO A 132 -6.46 -7.58 11.40
CA PRO A 132 -6.50 -6.53 10.39
C PRO A 132 -6.75 -7.10 8.99
N GLN A 133 -7.68 -6.49 8.25
CA GLN A 133 -8.03 -6.90 6.89
C GLN A 133 -8.03 -5.70 5.94
N PHE A 134 -7.45 -5.89 4.76
CA PHE A 134 -7.59 -4.97 3.64
C PHE A 134 -8.84 -5.33 2.85
N ASN A 135 -9.75 -4.37 2.73
CA ASN A 135 -10.91 -4.44 1.87
C ASN A 135 -10.54 -3.72 0.57
N LEU A 136 -10.43 -4.47 -0.51
CA LEU A 136 -10.00 -3.96 -1.81
C LEU A 136 -11.17 -4.01 -2.78
N ASN A 137 -11.47 -2.89 -3.42
CA ASN A 137 -12.32 -2.87 -4.61
C ASN A 137 -11.44 -2.65 -5.83
N THR A 138 -11.21 -3.70 -6.61
CA THR A 138 -10.38 -3.62 -7.84
C THR A 138 -11.07 -2.81 -8.92
N SER A 139 -10.32 -2.06 -9.72
CA SER A 139 -10.85 -1.46 -10.95
C SER A 139 -11.20 -2.54 -11.96
N GLN A 140 -12.10 -2.24 -12.90
CA GLN A 140 -12.52 -3.22 -13.91
C GLN A 140 -11.35 -3.71 -14.77
N VAL A 141 -10.47 -2.80 -15.17
CA VAL A 141 -9.33 -3.09 -16.05
C VAL A 141 -8.32 -3.99 -15.34
N PHE A 142 -7.92 -3.64 -14.12
CA PHE A 142 -6.98 -4.46 -13.36
C PHE A 142 -7.53 -5.86 -13.09
N TYR A 143 -8.81 -5.96 -12.72
CA TYR A 143 -9.46 -7.25 -12.53
C TYR A 143 -9.42 -8.11 -13.80
N GLN A 144 -9.75 -7.55 -14.97
CA GLN A 144 -9.72 -8.28 -16.23
C GLN A 144 -8.30 -8.75 -16.59
N LEU A 145 -7.30 -7.87 -16.48
CA LEU A 145 -5.89 -8.22 -16.77
C LEU A 145 -5.39 -9.34 -15.86
N ALA A 146 -5.71 -9.29 -14.57
CA ALA A 146 -5.40 -10.36 -13.63
C ALA A 146 -6.08 -11.67 -14.06
N ARG A 147 -7.37 -11.65 -14.39
CA ARG A 147 -8.15 -12.83 -14.81
C ARG A 147 -7.64 -13.46 -16.11
N GLU A 148 -7.15 -12.65 -17.05
CA GLU A 148 -6.53 -13.11 -18.29
C GLU A 148 -5.14 -13.76 -18.07
N ARG A 149 -4.65 -13.81 -16.83
CA ARG A 149 -3.35 -14.38 -16.46
C ARG A 149 -2.18 -13.69 -17.18
N ARG A 150 -2.32 -12.40 -17.48
CA ARG A 150 -1.23 -11.59 -18.03
C ARG A 150 -0.14 -11.40 -16.98
N LEU A 151 1.10 -11.34 -17.46
CA LEU A 151 2.25 -11.00 -16.64
C LEU A 151 2.27 -9.49 -16.39
N PHE A 152 2.74 -9.13 -15.21
CA PHE A 152 2.94 -7.74 -14.83
C PHE A 152 4.42 -7.46 -14.60
N ALA A 153 4.89 -6.32 -15.07
CA ALA A 153 6.19 -5.75 -14.71
C ALA A 153 5.96 -4.69 -13.64
N TYR A 154 6.55 -4.85 -12.45
CA TYR A 154 6.55 -3.81 -11.42
C TYR A 154 7.67 -2.83 -11.70
N ILE A 155 7.32 -1.54 -11.79
CA ILE A 155 8.27 -0.46 -12.05
C ILE A 155 8.25 0.50 -10.87
N GLN A 156 9.42 0.65 -10.25
CA GLN A 156 9.64 1.66 -9.22
C GLN A 156 10.42 2.83 -9.81
N GLU A 157 9.82 4.02 -9.80
CA GLU A 157 10.49 5.26 -10.16
C GLU A 157 11.12 5.87 -8.91
N SER A 158 12.46 5.80 -8.80
CA SER A 158 13.23 6.43 -7.73
C SER A 158 14.21 7.46 -8.30
N ILE A 159 14.67 8.38 -7.46
CA ILE A 159 15.71 9.36 -7.84
C ILE A 159 17.07 8.70 -8.18
N TYR A 160 17.26 7.41 -7.85
CA TYR A 160 18.49 6.66 -8.10
C TYR A 160 18.43 5.80 -9.37
N GLY A 161 17.30 5.83 -10.09
CA GLY A 161 17.06 5.04 -11.30
C GLY A 161 15.75 4.27 -11.23
N THR A 162 15.41 3.67 -12.36
CA THR A 162 14.22 2.83 -12.54
C THR A 162 14.61 1.37 -12.39
N GLU A 163 13.94 0.64 -11.49
CA GLU A 163 14.05 -0.81 -11.38
C GLU A 163 12.78 -1.48 -11.90
N GLU A 164 12.94 -2.52 -12.71
CA GLU A 164 11.86 -3.31 -13.30
C GLU A 164 11.94 -4.77 -12.81
N ILE A 165 10.85 -5.27 -12.23
CA ILE A 165 10.75 -6.64 -11.70
C ILE A 165 9.53 -7.33 -12.29
N MET A 166 9.74 -8.48 -12.94
CA MET A 166 8.65 -9.32 -13.44
C MET A 166 7.94 -10.05 -12.28
N LEU A 167 6.63 -9.88 -12.17
CA LEU A 167 5.78 -10.58 -11.23
C LEU A 167 5.27 -11.88 -11.88
N CYS A 168 5.75 -13.02 -11.39
CA CYS A 168 5.35 -14.36 -11.83
C CYS A 168 4.03 -14.79 -11.14
#